data_AF-A0A9X8YN01-F1
#
_entry.id   AF-A0A9X8YN01-F1
#
_cell.length_a   1.000
_cell.length_b   1.000
_cell.length_c   1.000
_cell.angle_alpha   90.00
_cell.angle_beta   90.00
_cell.angle_gamma   90.00
#
_symmetry.space_group_name_H-M   'P 1'
#
loop_
_entity.id
_entity.type
_entity.pdbx_description
1 polymer ?
#
loop_
_entity_poly.entity_id
_entity_poly.type
_entity_poly.pdbx_seq_one_letter_code
_entity_poly.pdbx_strand_id
1 'polypeptide(L)'
;PELERKLDLNGRTVVFELEWNKLASRAVPQAREISRFPANRRDIAIVVAENVPAEDILAECKKVGANQVVGVNLFDVYRGKGVAEGDKSL
;
A
#
# COMPACT_ATOMS: atom_id res chain seq x y z
N PRO A 1 13.51 15.39 14.41
CA PRO A 1 13.60 16.09 15.72
C PRO A 1 14.71 17.15 15.79
N GLU A 2 15.95 16.87 15.39
CA GLU A 2 17.03 17.86 15.53
C GLU A 2 16.84 19.12 14.66
N LEU A 3 16.34 18.93 13.43
CA LEU A 3 16.04 20.04 12.53
C LEU A 3 14.88 20.91 13.03
N GLU A 4 13.86 20.29 13.65
CA GLU A 4 12.70 20.97 14.24
C GLU A 4 13.14 21.91 15.37
N ARG A 5 14.06 21.46 16.23
CA ARG A 5 14.62 22.28 17.32
C ARG A 5 15.46 23.46 16.82
N LYS A 6 16.16 23.30 15.69
CA LYS A 6 16.97 24.39 15.10
C LYS A 6 16.12 25.46 14.43
N LEU A 7 14.93 25.10 13.98
CA LEU A 7 13.98 25.97 13.27
C LEU A 7 12.87 26.51 14.19
N ASP A 8 12.96 26.26 15.50
CA ASP A 8 11.98 26.65 16.52
C ASP A 8 10.54 26.23 16.16
N LEU A 9 10.39 25.00 15.64
CA LEU A 9 9.10 24.44 15.26
C LEU A 9 8.43 23.81 16.48
N ASN A 10 7.16 24.15 16.68
CA ASN A 10 6.37 23.80 17.87
C ASN A 10 6.04 22.30 18.04
N GLY A 11 6.55 21.42 17.16
CA GLY A 11 6.28 19.99 17.23
C GLY A 11 6.61 19.24 15.93
N ARG A 12 6.07 18.02 15.83
CA ARG A 12 6.31 17.13 14.69
C ARG A 12 5.86 17.81 13.38
N THR A 13 6.81 18.14 12.53
CA THR A 13 6.56 18.82 11.27
C THR A 13 6.79 17.86 10.11
N VAL A 14 5.85 17.81 9.18
CA VAL A 14 5.92 16.97 7.97
C VAL A 14 5.92 17.87 6.75
N VAL A 15 6.90 17.70 5.87
CA VAL A 15 7.04 18.45 4.62
C VAL A 15 7.22 17.48 3.45
N PHE A 16 6.75 17.88 2.28
CA PHE A 16 7.04 17.19 1.03
C PHE A 16 7.21 18.23 -0.09
N GLU A 17 8.02 17.91 -1.08
CA GLU A 17 8.25 18.75 -2.26
C GLU A 17 8.19 17.86 -3.50
N LEU A 18 7.61 18.37 -4.59
CA LEU A 18 7.43 17.64 -5.84
C LEU A 18 7.87 18.49 -7.03
N GLU A 19 8.58 17.86 -7.96
CA GLU A 19 8.99 18.49 -9.21
C GLU A 19 7.82 18.47 -10.22
N TRP A 20 7.25 19.64 -10.52
CA TRP A 20 6.06 19.76 -11.40
C TRP A 20 6.24 19.08 -12.75
N ASN A 21 7.39 19.26 -13.40
CA ASN A 21 7.63 18.73 -14.74
C ASN A 21 7.57 17.19 -14.82
N LYS A 22 7.76 16.48 -13.69
CA LYS A 22 7.66 15.01 -13.62
C LYS A 22 6.22 14.51 -13.55
N LEU A 23 5.28 15.37 -13.16
CA LEU A 23 3.87 15.03 -12.90
C LEU A 23 2.91 15.74 -13.86
N ALA A 24 3.42 16.64 -14.70
CA ALA A 24 2.62 17.44 -15.64
C ALA A 24 1.89 16.59 -16.69
N SER A 25 2.33 15.36 -16.94
CA SER A 25 1.65 14.40 -17.81
C SER A 25 0.68 13.52 -17.03
N ARG A 26 -0.54 13.35 -17.53
CA ARG A 26 -1.53 12.41 -17.00
C ARG A 26 -1.93 11.37 -18.04
N ALA A 27 -2.29 10.17 -17.58
CA ALA A 27 -2.91 9.19 -18.45
C ALA A 27 -4.31 9.67 -18.87
N VAL A 28 -4.58 9.61 -20.18
CA VAL A 28 -5.93 9.90 -20.70
C VAL A 28 -6.79 8.64 -20.52
N PRO A 29 -8.02 8.75 -19.95
CA PRO A 29 -8.89 7.61 -19.75
C PRO A 29 -9.18 6.89 -21.07
N GLN A 30 -9.03 5.56 -21.07
CA GLN A 30 -9.46 4.71 -22.17
C GLN A 30 -10.64 3.87 -21.70
N ALA A 31 -11.72 3.86 -22.49
CA ALA A 31 -12.86 3.01 -22.20
C ALA A 31 -12.45 1.54 -22.25
N ARG A 32 -12.87 0.77 -21.25
CA ARG A 32 -12.69 -0.68 -21.18
C ARG A 32 -14.02 -1.31 -20.84
N GLU A 33 -14.31 -2.44 -21.47
CA GLU A 33 -15.51 -3.21 -21.13
C GLU A 33 -15.39 -3.76 -19.70
N ILE A 34 -16.52 -3.72 -18.99
CA ILE A 34 -16.65 -4.31 -17.66
C ILE A 34 -17.40 -5.64 -17.77
N SER A 35 -16.96 -6.63 -16.99
CA SER A 35 -17.66 -7.91 -16.93
C SER A 35 -19.06 -7.74 -16.35
N ARG A 36 -20.05 -8.39 -16.96
CA ARG A 36 -21.43 -8.48 -16.42
C ARG A 36 -21.58 -9.57 -15.36
N PHE A 37 -20.54 -10.39 -15.16
CA PHE A 37 -20.53 -11.46 -14.17
C PHE A 37 -20.16 -10.93 -12.77
N PRO A 38 -20.75 -11.46 -11.69
CA PRO A 38 -20.44 -11.03 -10.34
C PRO A 38 -18.99 -11.39 -9.97
N ALA A 39 -18.31 -10.46 -9.30
CA ALA A 39 -17.00 -10.71 -8.72
C ALA A 39 -17.13 -11.40 -7.36
N ASN A 40 -16.15 -12.24 -7.01
CA ASN A 40 -16.05 -12.85 -5.70
C ASN A 40 -14.95 -12.16 -4.90
N ARG A 41 -15.22 -11.91 -3.62
CA ARG A 41 -14.23 -11.40 -2.66
C ARG A 41 -13.80 -12.51 -1.72
N ARG A 42 -12.50 -12.65 -1.51
CA ARG A 42 -11.92 -13.53 -0.50
C ARG A 42 -10.87 -12.75 0.27
N ASP A 43 -10.97 -12.80 1.60
CA ASP A 43 -9.97 -12.22 2.47
C ASP A 43 -8.99 -13.33 2.90
N ILE A 44 -7.71 -12.99 2.99
CA ILE A 44 -6.63 -13.86 3.45
C ILE A 44 -5.83 -13.11 4.49
N ALA A 45 -5.33 -13.82 5.51
CA ALA A 45 -4.42 -13.27 6.50
C ALA A 45 -3.02 -13.82 6.23
N ILE A 46 -2.06 -12.93 6.00
CA ILE A 46 -0.67 -13.31 5.69
C ILE A 46 0.23 -12.83 6.81
N VAL A 47 0.88 -13.77 7.49
CA VAL A 47 1.90 -13.46 8.50
C VAL A 47 3.26 -13.37 7.83
N VAL A 48 3.94 -12.22 8.00
CA VAL A 48 5.26 -11.94 7.42
C VAL A 48 6.14 -11.21 8.43
N ALA A 49 7.44 -11.23 8.21
CA ALA A 49 8.38 -10.44 8.99
C ALA A 49 8.08 -8.93 8.89
N GLU A 50 8.30 -8.21 9.98
CA GLU A 50 7.93 -6.80 10.10
C GLU A 50 8.67 -5.90 9.09
N ASN A 51 9.87 -6.30 8.69
CA ASN A 51 10.69 -5.60 7.70
C ASN A 51 10.17 -5.72 6.26
N VAL A 52 9.23 -6.63 5.96
CA VAL A 52 8.70 -6.82 4.61
C VAL A 52 7.76 -5.67 4.24
N PRO A 53 8.02 -4.89 3.19
CA PRO A 53 7.09 -3.88 2.71
C PRO A 53 5.76 -4.50 2.27
N ALA A 54 4.64 -3.92 2.70
CA ALA A 54 3.33 -4.41 2.27
C ALA A 54 3.09 -4.25 0.76
N GLU A 55 3.77 -3.27 0.13
CA GLU A 55 3.72 -3.06 -1.32
C GLU A 55 4.23 -4.26 -2.11
N ASP A 56 5.32 -4.91 -1.64
CA ASP A 56 5.90 -6.07 -2.32
C ASP A 56 4.91 -7.25 -2.35
N ILE A 57 4.16 -7.44 -1.25
CA ILE A 57 3.14 -8.48 -1.14
C ILE A 57 1.97 -8.16 -2.09
N LEU A 58 1.49 -6.92 -2.10
CA LEU A 58 0.42 -6.49 -3.00
C LEU A 58 0.83 -6.60 -4.47
N ALA A 59 2.08 -6.28 -4.79
CA ALA A 59 2.64 -6.39 -6.14
C ALA A 59 2.70 -7.85 -6.59
N GLU A 60 3.13 -8.76 -5.73
CA GLU A 60 3.20 -10.18 -6.05
C GLU A 60 1.79 -10.79 -6.23
N CYS A 61 0.83 -10.43 -5.38
CA CYS A 61 -0.57 -10.85 -5.55
C CYS A 61 -1.15 -10.39 -6.90
N LYS A 62 -0.87 -9.16 -7.32
CA LYS A 62 -1.32 -8.63 -8.62
C LYS A 62 -0.61 -9.33 -9.79
N LYS A 63 0.69 -9.60 -9.66
CA LYS A 63 1.52 -10.23 -10.69
C LYS A 63 1.11 -11.69 -10.96
N VAL A 64 0.94 -12.49 -9.91
CA VAL A 64 0.54 -13.91 -10.04
C VAL A 64 -0.93 -14.04 -10.43
N GLY A 65 -1.78 -13.13 -9.93
CA GLY A 65 -3.22 -13.13 -10.19
C GLY A 65 -3.64 -12.64 -11.58
N ALA A 66 -2.70 -12.09 -12.36
CA ALA A 66 -2.78 -11.59 -13.74
C ALA A 66 -4.18 -11.36 -14.32
N ASN A 67 -4.89 -12.41 -14.73
CA ASN A 67 -6.15 -12.31 -15.47
C ASN A 67 -7.41 -12.56 -14.62
N GLN A 68 -7.26 -13.08 -13.40
CA GLN A 68 -8.39 -13.48 -12.54
C GLN A 68 -8.55 -12.56 -11.32
N VAL A 69 -7.45 -11.97 -10.86
CA VAL A 69 -7.47 -11.05 -9.72
C VAL A 69 -7.67 -9.63 -10.23
N VAL A 70 -8.88 -9.12 -10.06
CA VAL A 70 -9.26 -7.76 -10.50
C VAL A 70 -8.88 -6.67 -9.50
N GLY A 71 -8.58 -7.04 -8.26
CA GLY A 71 -8.23 -6.10 -7.21
C GLY A 71 -7.62 -6.78 -5.99
N VAL A 72 -6.62 -6.12 -5.40
CA VAL A 72 -5.99 -6.51 -4.14
C VAL A 72 -5.97 -5.27 -3.27
N ASN A 73 -6.51 -5.39 -2.06
CA ASN A 73 -6.64 -4.30 -1.12
C ASN A 73 -6.16 -4.74 0.27
N LEU A 74 -5.21 -3.99 0.84
CA LEU A 74 -4.80 -4.14 2.22
C LEU A 74 -5.79 -3.38 3.11
N PHE A 75 -6.30 -4.03 4.16
CA PHE A 75 -7.28 -3.41 5.05
C PHE A 75 -6.89 -3.43 6.53
N ASP A 76 -5.98 -4.31 6.96
CA ASP A 76 -5.53 -4.36 8.36
C ASP A 76 -4.02 -4.68 8.45
N VAL A 77 -3.40 -4.26 9.54
CA VAL A 77 -2.04 -4.62 9.92
C VAL A 77 -2.04 -4.96 11.42
N TYR A 78 -2.12 -6.26 11.73
CA TYR A 78 -2.19 -6.73 13.11
C TYR A 78 -0.80 -7.08 13.67
N ARG A 79 -0.51 -6.51 14.84
CA ARG A 79 0.64 -6.83 15.69
C ARG A 79 0.11 -7.09 17.10
N GLY A 80 0.25 -8.31 17.59
CA GLY A 80 -0.26 -8.64 18.90
C GLY A 80 -0.29 -10.13 19.20
N LYS A 81 -1.05 -10.49 20.24
CA LYS A 81 -1.14 -11.85 20.75
C LYS A 81 -1.60 -12.81 19.65
N GLY A 82 -0.75 -13.77 19.30
CA GLY A 82 -0.99 -14.75 18.23
C GLY A 82 -0.16 -14.54 16.97
N VAL A 83 0.57 -13.42 16.88
CA VAL A 83 1.62 -13.20 15.89
C VAL A 83 2.98 -13.28 16.60
N ALA A 84 3.96 -13.93 15.97
CA ALA A 84 5.29 -14.05 16.55
C ALA A 84 5.97 -12.67 16.70
N GLU A 85 6.87 -12.56 17.66
CA GLU A 85 7.62 -11.31 17.87
C GLU A 85 8.51 -11.01 16.65
N GLY A 86 8.40 -9.81 16.10
CA GLY A 86 9.07 -9.45 14.84
C GLY A 86 8.28 -9.77 13.56
N ASP A 87 7.09 -10.35 13.69
CA ASP A 87 6.15 -10.58 12.58
C ASP A 87 4.92 -9.66 12.67
N LYS A 88 4.26 -9.49 11.53
CA LYS A 88 2.98 -8.79 11.38
C LYS A 88 2.03 -9.60 10.51
N SER A 89 0.74 -9.54 10.80
CA SER A 89 -0.30 -10.07 9.93
C SER A 89 -0.88 -8.94 9.07
N LEU A 90 -0.96 -9.17 7.77
CA LEU A 90 -1.54 -8.29 6.76
C LEU A 90 -2.82 -8.90 6.17
#